data_AF-A0A7S0QST4-F1
#
_entry.id   AF-A0A7S0QST4-F1
#
_cell.length_a   1.000
_cell.length_b   1.000
_cell.length_c   1.000
_cell.angle_alpha   90.00
_cell.angle_beta   90.00
_cell.angle_gamma   90.00
#
_symmetry.space_group_name_H-M   'P 1'
#
loop_
_entity.id
_entity.type
_entity.pdbx_description
1 polymer ?
#
loop_
_entity_poly.entity_id
_entity_poly.type
_entity_poly.pdbx_seq_one_letter_code
_entity_poly.pdbx_strand_id
1 'polypeptide(L)'
;GRASFLLNFRRLRCLRTDETMSQRADSEKKGWINRVEFTQIVKTYEIPLKDASMDIDALFDILDTSREKKITIQTFVDNFESHIQSAKEMGHILEIAEVMKAAFDAMLAEPRAQRNRVNEAFLEAHHRMEQEHKGFGVNFWGSTWRFRLYEDLYSAARGPDGAVLPYTSRYTHLKERLAAVARGKDPWLSGPAAADPQIQREVGNWAGVRQFCAEWLALLAREEERDAGLARRAAEAAAARAALKAASR
;
A
#
# COMPACT_ATOMS: atom_id res chain seq x y z
N GLY A 1 12.23 -15.56 -31.36
CA GLY A 1 11.47 -15.72 -30.10
C GLY A 1 10.52 -14.57 -29.76
N ARG A 2 10.69 -13.33 -30.24
CA ARG A 2 9.94 -12.15 -29.77
C ARG A 2 8.58 -11.88 -30.45
N ALA A 3 8.37 -12.33 -31.69
CA ALA A 3 7.09 -12.14 -32.41
C ALA A 3 5.97 -13.11 -31.97
N SER A 4 6.33 -14.24 -31.35
CA SER A 4 5.37 -15.26 -30.91
C SER A 4 4.59 -14.85 -29.64
N PHE A 5 5.10 -13.88 -28.88
CA PHE A 5 4.55 -13.52 -27.57
C PHE A 5 3.39 -12.52 -27.63
N LEU A 6 3.46 -11.47 -28.44
CA LEU A 6 2.29 -10.62 -28.75
C LEU A 6 1.14 -11.43 -29.36
N LEU A 7 1.49 -12.51 -30.09
CA LEU A 7 0.55 -13.51 -30.61
C LEU A 7 -0.06 -14.39 -29.51
N ASN A 8 0.64 -14.61 -28.39
CA ASN A 8 0.14 -15.39 -27.25
C ASN A 8 -0.66 -14.54 -26.24
N PHE A 9 -0.34 -13.25 -26.10
CA PHE A 9 -1.20 -12.30 -25.39
C PHE A 9 -2.50 -12.04 -26.17
N ARG A 10 -2.44 -12.11 -27.51
CA ARG A 10 -3.62 -12.22 -28.38
C ARG A 10 -4.45 -13.49 -28.16
N ARG A 11 -3.89 -14.53 -27.55
CA ARG A 11 -4.57 -15.81 -27.27
C ARG A 11 -5.05 -15.96 -25.83
N LEU A 12 -4.75 -15.03 -24.93
CA LEU A 12 -5.57 -14.84 -23.73
C LEU A 12 -6.89 -14.21 -24.18
N ARG A 13 -7.75 -15.04 -24.79
CA ARG A 13 -9.13 -14.66 -25.10
C ARG A 13 -9.77 -14.26 -23.78
N CYS A 14 -10.29 -13.04 -23.72
CA CYS A 14 -11.50 -12.85 -22.92
C CYS A 14 -12.46 -13.92 -23.41
N LEU A 15 -12.86 -14.86 -22.54
CA LEU A 15 -13.68 -16.03 -22.90
C LEU A 15 -15.02 -15.67 -23.60
N ARG A 16 -15.33 -14.38 -23.81
CA ARG A 16 -16.53 -13.85 -24.46
C ARG A 16 -16.31 -12.89 -25.65
N THR A 17 -15.08 -12.48 -26.01
CA THR A 17 -14.85 -11.53 -27.13
C THR A 17 -13.45 -11.69 -27.76
N ASP A 18 -13.32 -11.49 -29.08
CA ASP A 18 -12.04 -11.53 -29.83
C ASP A 18 -11.08 -10.35 -29.51
N GLU A 19 -11.35 -9.56 -28.48
CA GLU A 19 -10.49 -8.47 -28.00
C GLU A 19 -9.46 -8.96 -26.99
N THR A 20 -8.22 -8.49 -27.14
CA THR A 20 -7.15 -8.72 -26.18
C THR A 20 -7.29 -7.85 -24.94
N MET A 21 -6.79 -8.32 -23.80
CA MET A 21 -6.75 -7.55 -22.55
C MET A 21 -6.11 -6.17 -22.73
N SER A 22 -5.05 -6.06 -23.54
CA SER A 22 -4.38 -4.81 -23.86
C SER A 22 -5.24 -3.86 -24.72
N GLN A 23 -6.04 -4.38 -25.65
CA GLN A 23 -6.97 -3.57 -26.45
C GLN A 23 -8.15 -3.04 -25.64
N ARG A 24 -8.62 -3.79 -24.63
CA ARG A 24 -9.65 -3.32 -23.70
C ARG A 24 -9.12 -2.31 -22.69
N ALA A 25 -7.89 -2.53 -22.23
CA ALA A 25 -7.21 -1.63 -21.31
C ALA A 25 -6.88 -0.28 -21.96
N ASP A 26 -6.55 -0.30 -23.25
CA ASP A 26 -6.31 0.87 -24.09
C ASP A 26 -7.50 1.15 -25.02
N SER A 27 -8.69 1.35 -24.45
CA SER A 27 -9.92 1.55 -25.23
C SER A 27 -9.83 2.74 -26.20
N GLU A 28 -8.96 3.71 -25.89
CA GLU A 28 -8.71 4.90 -26.71
C GLU A 28 -7.47 4.79 -27.63
N LYS A 29 -6.76 3.67 -27.63
CA LYS A 29 -5.57 3.39 -28.48
C LYS A 29 -4.41 4.39 -28.29
N LYS A 30 -4.22 4.85 -27.06
CA LYS A 30 -3.18 5.81 -26.63
C LYS A 30 -1.81 5.15 -26.40
N GLY A 31 -1.76 3.83 -26.22
CA GLY A 31 -0.56 3.07 -25.85
C GLY A 31 -0.23 3.08 -24.35
N TRP A 32 -1.11 3.62 -23.51
CA TRP A 32 -0.96 3.69 -22.06
C TRP A 32 -2.32 3.72 -21.35
N ILE A 33 -2.32 3.35 -20.07
CA ILE A 33 -3.48 3.25 -19.20
C ILE A 33 -3.33 4.30 -18.09
N ASN A 34 -4.30 5.19 -17.95
CA ASN A 34 -4.40 6.08 -16.79
C ASN A 34 -5.19 5.45 -15.63
N ARG A 35 -5.21 6.13 -14.49
CA ARG A 35 -5.90 5.64 -13.28
C ARG A 35 -7.38 5.34 -13.48
N VAL A 36 -8.09 6.14 -14.28
CA VAL A 36 -9.53 5.95 -14.54
C VAL A 36 -9.75 4.70 -15.39
N GLU A 37 -8.97 4.55 -16.46
CA GLU A 37 -8.97 3.35 -17.31
C GLU A 37 -8.60 2.10 -16.49
N PHE A 38 -7.57 2.18 -15.65
CA PHE A 38 -7.16 1.08 -14.76
C PHE A 38 -8.26 0.70 -13.75
N THR A 39 -8.94 1.70 -13.16
CA THR A 39 -10.09 1.46 -12.27
C THR A 39 -11.22 0.74 -13.01
N GLN A 40 -11.47 1.11 -14.27
CA GLN A 40 -12.49 0.48 -15.09
C GLN A 40 -12.13 -0.98 -15.40
N ILE A 41 -10.86 -1.27 -15.70
CA ILE A 41 -10.36 -2.64 -15.90
C ILE A 41 -10.65 -3.49 -14.66
N VAL A 42 -10.24 -3.04 -13.46
CA VAL A 42 -10.46 -3.77 -12.21
C VAL A 42 -11.93 -4.10 -11.99
N LYS A 43 -12.83 -3.13 -12.26
CA LYS A 43 -14.28 -3.31 -12.16
C LYS A 43 -14.83 -4.27 -13.21
N THR A 44 -14.41 -4.14 -14.47
CA THR A 44 -14.89 -4.96 -15.58
C THR A 44 -14.54 -6.45 -15.41
N TYR A 45 -13.41 -6.77 -14.79
CA TYR A 45 -13.03 -8.14 -14.47
C TYR A 45 -13.47 -8.59 -13.08
N GLU A 46 -14.29 -7.80 -12.38
CA GLU A 46 -14.86 -8.11 -11.06
C GLU A 46 -13.80 -8.55 -10.03
N ILE A 47 -12.61 -7.95 -10.07
CA ILE A 47 -11.50 -8.36 -9.21
C ILE A 47 -11.78 -7.91 -7.77
N PRO A 48 -11.88 -8.84 -6.80
CA PRO A 48 -12.24 -8.47 -5.44
C PRO A 48 -11.06 -7.77 -4.75
N LEU A 49 -11.20 -6.47 -4.50
CA LEU A 49 -10.28 -5.69 -3.67
C LEU A 49 -10.88 -5.48 -2.28
N LYS A 50 -10.05 -5.59 -1.23
CA LYS A 50 -10.50 -5.42 0.16
C LYS A 50 -10.84 -3.96 0.44
N ASP A 51 -10.02 -3.05 -0.07
CA ASP A 51 -10.23 -1.61 0.01
C ASP A 51 -9.99 -1.04 -1.39
N ALA A 52 -11.07 -0.99 -2.18
CA ALA A 52 -10.97 -0.72 -3.60
C ALA A 52 -10.27 0.61 -3.92
N SER A 53 -10.42 1.65 -3.11
CA SER A 53 -9.77 2.93 -3.40
C SER A 53 -8.26 2.86 -3.13
N MET A 54 -7.86 2.43 -1.94
CA MET A 54 -6.44 2.41 -1.56
C MET A 54 -5.66 1.31 -2.30
N ASP A 55 -6.30 0.16 -2.55
CA ASP A 55 -5.67 -0.93 -3.30
C ASP A 55 -5.46 -0.52 -4.78
N ILE A 56 -6.39 0.21 -5.39
CA ILE A 56 -6.21 0.74 -6.76
C ILE A 56 -5.07 1.76 -6.80
N ASP A 57 -5.00 2.68 -5.83
CA ASP A 57 -3.91 3.66 -5.77
C ASP A 57 -2.55 2.97 -5.62
N ALA A 58 -2.46 1.98 -4.73
CA ALA A 58 -1.24 1.21 -4.53
C ALA A 58 -0.84 0.42 -5.80
N LEU A 59 -1.78 -0.27 -6.45
CA LEU A 59 -1.51 -1.00 -7.69
C LEU A 59 -1.06 -0.06 -8.80
N PHE A 60 -1.73 1.09 -8.95
CA PHE A 60 -1.37 2.07 -9.97
C PHE A 60 0.03 2.62 -9.75
N ASP A 61 0.39 2.97 -8.51
CA ASP A 61 1.73 3.46 -8.18
C ASP A 61 2.83 2.40 -8.33
N ILE A 62 2.50 1.11 -8.14
CA ILE A 62 3.43 -0.01 -8.40
C ILE A 62 3.67 -0.17 -9.90
N LEU A 63 2.62 -0.04 -10.71
CA LEU A 63 2.68 -0.25 -12.16
C LEU A 63 3.18 1.00 -12.92
N ASP A 64 3.00 2.20 -12.39
CA ASP A 64 3.51 3.47 -12.94
C ASP A 64 4.98 3.67 -12.55
N THR A 65 5.86 2.81 -13.08
CA THR A 65 7.28 2.81 -12.75
C THR A 65 8.00 4.11 -13.12
N SER A 66 7.50 4.84 -14.14
CA SER A 66 8.05 6.14 -14.57
C SER A 66 7.50 7.33 -13.77
N ARG A 67 6.44 7.13 -12.96
CA ARG A 67 5.75 8.18 -12.19
C ARG A 67 5.18 9.30 -13.07
N GLU A 68 4.79 8.96 -14.30
CA GLU A 68 4.20 9.90 -15.26
C GLU A 68 2.67 9.91 -15.20
N LYS A 69 2.10 9.23 -14.20
CA LYS A 69 0.66 8.98 -14.03
C LYS A 69 0.08 8.15 -15.16
N LYS A 70 0.89 7.28 -15.76
CA LYS A 70 0.55 6.48 -16.94
C LYS A 70 1.26 5.14 -16.89
N ILE A 71 0.51 4.06 -17.02
CA ILE A 71 1.07 2.71 -17.15
C ILE A 71 1.18 2.40 -18.64
N THR A 72 2.39 2.18 -19.15
CA THR A 72 2.53 1.73 -20.54
C THR A 72 1.92 0.34 -20.71
N ILE A 73 1.37 0.04 -21.89
CA ILE A 73 0.79 -1.29 -22.14
C ILE A 73 1.83 -2.40 -21.97
N GLN A 74 3.08 -2.13 -22.29
CA GLN A 74 4.18 -3.08 -22.09
C GLN A 74 4.40 -3.35 -20.60
N THR A 75 4.54 -2.30 -19.78
CA THR A 75 4.67 -2.44 -18.33
C THR A 75 3.49 -3.19 -17.73
N PHE A 76 2.27 -2.88 -18.18
CA PHE A 76 1.08 -3.57 -17.73
C PHE A 76 1.16 -5.07 -18.03
N VAL A 77 1.48 -5.45 -19.27
CA VAL A 77 1.59 -6.84 -19.72
C VAL A 77 2.68 -7.62 -18.98
N ASP A 78 3.88 -7.05 -18.87
CA ASP A 78 5.05 -7.71 -18.28
C ASP A 78 4.80 -8.10 -16.81
N ASN A 79 4.05 -7.28 -16.09
CA ASN A 79 3.72 -7.52 -14.69
C ASN A 79 2.76 -8.70 -14.46
N PHE A 80 2.06 -9.20 -15.49
CA PHE A 80 1.24 -10.40 -15.40
C PHE A 80 1.91 -11.63 -16.03
N GLU A 81 3.03 -11.48 -16.76
CA GLU A 81 3.64 -12.54 -17.56
C GLU A 81 4.07 -13.74 -16.73
N SER A 82 4.71 -13.52 -15.58
CA SER A 82 5.15 -14.59 -14.67
C SER A 82 3.98 -15.40 -14.11
N HIS A 83 2.84 -14.75 -13.84
CA HIS A 83 1.62 -15.38 -13.34
C HIS A 83 0.91 -16.18 -14.45
N ILE A 84 0.89 -15.65 -15.68
CA ILE A 84 0.37 -16.34 -16.87
C ILE A 84 1.21 -17.57 -17.21
N GLN A 85 2.53 -17.49 -17.06
CA GLN A 85 3.43 -18.59 -17.38
C GLN A 85 3.31 -19.72 -16.34
N SER A 86 3.30 -19.37 -15.06
CA SER A 86 3.09 -20.34 -13.96
C SER A 86 1.74 -21.05 -14.08
N ALA A 87 0.69 -20.32 -14.46
CA ALA A 87 -0.65 -20.84 -14.75
C ALA A 87 -0.65 -21.95 -15.82
N LYS A 88 0.08 -21.72 -16.93
CA LYS A 88 0.19 -22.67 -18.04
C LYS A 88 0.96 -23.93 -17.66
N GLU A 89 2.03 -23.79 -16.91
CA GLU A 89 2.88 -24.92 -16.46
C GLU A 89 2.13 -25.87 -15.54
N MET A 90 1.14 -25.37 -14.79
CA MET A 90 0.26 -26.18 -13.94
C MET A 90 -0.92 -26.82 -14.70
N GLY A 91 -1.04 -26.60 -16.02
CA GLY A 91 -2.09 -27.21 -16.84
C GLY A 91 -3.51 -26.68 -16.60
N HIS A 92 -3.66 -25.55 -15.91
CA HIS A 92 -4.96 -24.94 -15.64
C HIS A 92 -5.39 -24.02 -16.79
N ILE A 93 -6.65 -24.12 -17.21
CA ILE A 93 -7.33 -23.05 -17.97
C ILE A 93 -7.72 -21.99 -16.94
N LEU A 94 -6.84 -21.01 -16.72
CA LEU A 94 -7.12 -19.92 -15.78
C LEU A 94 -7.85 -18.79 -16.50
N GLU A 95 -8.93 -18.30 -15.89
CA GLU A 95 -9.61 -17.10 -16.35
C GLU A 95 -8.69 -15.89 -16.14
N ILE A 96 -8.74 -14.90 -17.05
CA ILE A 96 -7.92 -13.67 -16.94
C ILE A 96 -8.10 -13.01 -15.57
N ALA A 97 -9.32 -13.03 -15.03
CA ALA A 97 -9.63 -12.50 -13.71
C ALA A 97 -8.84 -13.19 -12.59
N GLU A 98 -8.63 -14.51 -12.66
CA GLU A 98 -7.89 -15.26 -11.64
C GLU A 98 -6.39 -14.96 -11.68
N VAL A 99 -5.83 -14.85 -12.89
CA VAL A 99 -4.43 -14.44 -13.10
C VAL A 99 -4.21 -13.03 -12.58
N MET A 100 -5.11 -12.10 -12.92
CA MET A 100 -5.02 -10.72 -12.45
C MET A 100 -5.14 -10.63 -10.93
N LYS A 101 -6.08 -11.39 -10.35
CA LYS A 101 -6.25 -11.46 -8.89
C LYS A 101 -4.98 -11.95 -8.21
N ALA A 102 -4.38 -13.05 -8.69
CA ALA A 102 -3.15 -13.58 -8.11
C ALA A 102 -1.99 -12.58 -8.19
N ALA A 103 -1.83 -11.89 -9.33
CA ALA A 103 -0.82 -10.86 -9.51
C ALA A 103 -1.06 -9.65 -8.58
N PHE A 104 -2.30 -9.16 -8.51
CA PHE A 104 -2.65 -8.05 -7.63
C PHE A 104 -2.51 -8.38 -6.16
N ASP A 105 -2.89 -9.57 -5.72
CA ASP A 105 -2.69 -10.00 -4.34
C ASP A 105 -1.20 -10.07 -3.98
N ALA A 106 -0.34 -10.50 -4.92
CA ALA A 106 1.10 -10.47 -4.72
C ALA A 106 1.65 -9.04 -4.64
N MET A 107 1.24 -8.15 -5.56
CA MET A 107 1.65 -6.73 -5.55
C MET A 107 1.16 -5.99 -4.30
N LEU A 108 -0.04 -6.31 -3.81
CA LEU A 108 -0.67 -5.66 -2.66
C LEU A 108 -0.24 -6.23 -1.32
N ALA A 109 0.51 -7.34 -1.28
CA ALA A 109 0.91 -7.99 -0.04
C ALA A 109 1.62 -7.03 0.92
N GLU A 110 2.67 -6.34 0.45
CA GLU A 110 3.43 -5.40 1.27
C GLU A 110 2.65 -4.09 1.54
N PRO A 111 2.02 -3.41 0.56
CA PRO A 111 1.20 -2.23 0.83
C PRO A 111 0.09 -2.45 1.85
N ARG A 112 -0.58 -3.61 1.81
CA ARG A 112 -1.62 -3.98 2.78
C ARG A 112 -1.03 -4.26 4.15
N ALA A 113 0.11 -4.97 4.22
CA ALA A 113 0.81 -5.21 5.48
C ALA A 113 1.23 -3.90 6.15
N GLN A 114 1.85 -2.98 5.40
CA GLN A 114 2.21 -1.64 5.89
C GLN A 114 1.01 -0.86 6.39
N ARG A 115 -0.09 -0.81 5.63
CA ARG A 115 -1.32 -0.13 6.06
C ARG A 115 -1.86 -0.71 7.38
N ASN A 116 -1.89 -2.03 7.50
CA ASN A 116 -2.36 -2.68 8.72
C ASN A 116 -1.48 -2.31 9.92
N ARG A 117 -0.14 -2.37 9.78
CA ARG A 117 0.79 -1.91 10.82
C ARG A 117 0.54 -0.46 11.23
N VAL A 118 0.36 0.41 10.25
CA VAL A 118 0.09 1.84 10.47
C VAL A 118 -1.20 2.05 11.26
N ASN A 119 -2.28 1.38 10.87
CA ASN A 119 -3.58 1.45 11.54
C ASN A 119 -3.52 0.90 12.97
N GLU A 120 -2.94 -0.29 13.15
CA GLU A 120 -2.84 -0.95 14.45
C GLU A 120 -1.99 -0.11 15.42
N ALA A 121 -0.82 0.36 14.97
CA ALA A 121 0.06 1.20 15.77
C ALA A 121 -0.58 2.56 16.12
N PHE A 122 -1.37 3.15 15.21
CA PHE A 122 -2.08 4.41 15.46
C PHE A 122 -3.15 4.26 16.55
N LEU A 123 -3.95 3.19 16.48
CA LEU A 123 -5.00 2.92 17.47
C LEU A 123 -4.42 2.55 18.83
N GLU A 124 -3.37 1.74 18.85
CA GLU A 124 -2.68 1.33 20.07
C GLU A 124 -1.94 2.51 20.73
N ALA A 125 -1.32 3.41 19.97
CA ALA A 125 -0.71 4.62 20.52
C ALA A 125 -1.72 5.48 21.28
N HIS A 126 -2.92 5.63 20.72
CA HIS A 126 -4.01 6.34 21.38
C HIS A 126 -4.44 5.62 22.67
N HIS A 127 -4.63 4.30 22.60
CA HIS A 127 -5.03 3.51 23.76
C HIS A 127 -4.02 3.61 24.91
N ARG A 128 -2.72 3.58 24.62
CA ARG A 128 -1.66 3.74 25.62
C ARG A 128 -1.68 5.12 26.28
N MET A 129 -1.86 6.19 25.51
CA MET A 129 -1.97 7.53 26.09
C MET A 129 -3.15 7.65 27.06
N GLU A 130 -4.28 7.04 26.74
CA GLU A 130 -5.45 6.99 27.62
C GLU A 130 -5.17 6.18 28.90
N GLN A 131 -4.57 4.99 28.77
CA GLN A 131 -4.21 4.14 29.91
C GLN A 131 -3.21 4.81 30.86
N GLU A 132 -2.27 5.59 30.34
CA GLU A 132 -1.29 6.31 31.14
C GLU A 132 -1.82 7.61 31.76
N HIS A 133 -3.13 7.91 31.58
CA HIS A 133 -3.74 9.18 31.99
C HIS A 133 -3.04 10.41 31.40
N LYS A 134 -2.45 10.26 30.21
CA LYS A 134 -1.82 11.34 29.44
C LYS A 134 -2.67 11.75 28.25
N GLY A 135 -3.85 11.17 28.11
CA GLY A 135 -4.75 11.37 26.98
C GLY A 135 -5.76 12.49 27.20
N PHE A 136 -7.04 12.15 27.05
CA PHE A 136 -8.17 13.05 27.17
C PHE A 136 -8.25 13.72 28.55
N GLY A 137 -8.58 15.01 28.57
CA GLY A 137 -8.71 15.82 29.79
C GLY A 137 -7.39 16.30 30.39
N VAL A 138 -6.25 15.84 29.87
CA VAL A 138 -4.91 16.27 30.30
C VAL A 138 -4.18 16.99 29.18
N ASN A 139 -3.95 16.29 28.07
CA ASN A 139 -3.22 16.87 26.93
C ASN A 139 -4.14 17.27 25.77
N PHE A 140 -5.31 16.65 25.65
CA PHE A 140 -6.29 16.97 24.62
C PHE A 140 -7.74 16.84 25.10
N TRP A 141 -8.65 17.54 24.44
CA TRP A 141 -10.09 17.67 24.73
C TRP A 141 -10.98 17.17 23.60
N GLY A 142 -10.37 16.55 22.58
CA GLY A 142 -11.06 16.01 21.43
C GLY A 142 -10.13 15.11 20.61
N SER A 143 -10.65 14.60 19.50
CA SER A 143 -9.98 13.55 18.73
C SER A 143 -9.89 13.83 17.22
N THR A 144 -10.39 14.97 16.74
CA THR A 144 -10.26 15.37 15.34
C THR A 144 -8.79 15.55 14.96
N TRP A 145 -7.98 16.18 15.83
CA TRP A 145 -6.57 16.46 15.53
C TRP A 145 -5.76 15.22 15.15
N ARG A 146 -6.00 14.07 15.79
CA ARG A 146 -5.25 12.82 15.52
C ARG A 146 -5.62 12.21 14.17
N PHE A 147 -6.88 12.34 13.74
CA PHE A 147 -7.30 11.88 12.41
C PHE A 147 -6.77 12.82 11.34
N ARG A 148 -6.72 14.13 11.63
CA ARG A 148 -6.08 15.08 10.73
C ARG A 148 -4.58 14.83 10.60
N LEU A 149 -3.90 14.55 11.70
CA LEU A 149 -2.50 14.14 11.73
C LEU A 149 -2.29 12.87 10.89
N TYR A 150 -3.14 11.86 11.07
CA TYR A 150 -3.10 10.62 10.29
C TYR A 150 -3.26 10.89 8.78
N GLU A 151 -4.21 11.75 8.41
CA GLU A 151 -4.43 12.15 7.03
C GLU A 151 -3.20 12.88 6.44
N ASP A 152 -2.69 13.90 7.13
CA ASP A 152 -1.60 14.76 6.64
C ASP A 152 -0.25 14.03 6.58
N LEU A 153 -0.01 13.08 7.50
CA LEU A 153 1.26 12.35 7.57
C LEU A 153 1.27 11.04 6.78
N TYR A 154 0.10 10.43 6.52
CA TYR A 154 0.01 9.13 5.85
C TYR A 154 -0.98 9.12 4.69
N SER A 155 -2.29 9.20 4.93
CA SER A 155 -3.31 8.93 3.89
C SER A 155 -3.28 9.88 2.71
N ALA A 156 -2.97 11.15 2.95
CA ALA A 156 -2.85 12.21 1.96
C ALA A 156 -1.49 12.89 2.06
N ALA A 157 -0.46 12.15 2.48
CA ALA A 157 0.89 12.67 2.67
C ALA A 157 1.38 13.40 1.42
N ARG A 158 1.95 14.60 1.59
CA ARG A 158 2.45 15.44 0.50
C ARG A 158 3.96 15.59 0.55
N GLY A 159 4.58 15.57 -0.62
CA GLY A 159 5.99 15.86 -0.79
C GLY A 159 6.32 17.35 -0.66
N PRO A 160 7.61 17.72 -0.76
CA PRO A 160 8.05 19.11 -0.72
C PRO A 160 7.44 20.01 -1.81
N ASP A 161 7.03 19.41 -2.93
CA ASP A 161 6.37 20.05 -4.06
C ASP A 161 4.84 20.21 -3.86
N GLY A 162 4.29 19.73 -2.74
CA GLY A 162 2.86 19.73 -2.45
C GLY A 162 2.06 18.62 -3.14
N ALA A 163 2.70 17.79 -3.97
CA ALA A 163 2.05 16.65 -4.60
C ALA A 163 1.82 15.52 -3.60
N VAL A 164 0.71 14.79 -3.74
CA VAL A 164 0.45 13.60 -2.93
C VAL A 164 1.50 12.55 -3.25
N LEU A 165 2.11 11.97 -2.20
CA LEU A 165 3.15 10.97 -2.34
C LEU A 165 2.58 9.64 -2.86
N PRO A 166 3.34 8.93 -3.71
CA PRO A 166 3.00 7.57 -4.10
C PRO A 166 2.80 6.69 -2.87
N TYR A 167 1.80 5.83 -2.91
CA TYR A 167 1.39 4.96 -1.82
C TYR A 167 2.56 4.15 -1.26
N THR A 168 3.42 3.63 -2.13
CA THR A 168 4.60 2.84 -1.77
C THR A 168 5.65 3.62 -0.95
N SER A 169 5.61 4.96 -0.99
CA SER A 169 6.55 5.83 -0.28
C SER A 169 5.98 6.38 1.04
N ARG A 170 4.66 6.28 1.25
CA ARG A 170 3.96 6.88 2.41
C ARG A 170 4.40 6.29 3.74
N TYR A 171 4.68 5.00 3.79
CA TYR A 171 5.10 4.34 5.02
C TYR A 171 6.45 4.87 5.53
N THR A 172 7.45 4.97 4.65
CA THR A 172 8.76 5.57 4.99
C THR A 172 8.61 7.03 5.37
N HIS A 173 7.84 7.81 4.59
CA HIS A 173 7.57 9.21 4.88
C HIS A 173 6.91 9.41 6.25
N LEU A 174 5.91 8.59 6.59
CA LEU A 174 5.24 8.64 7.89
C LEU A 174 6.26 8.48 9.02
N LYS A 175 7.15 7.48 8.97
CA LYS A 175 8.15 7.26 10.03
C LYS A 175 9.07 8.47 10.20
N GLU A 176 9.53 9.06 9.10
CA GLU A 176 10.37 10.27 9.14
C GLU A 176 9.65 11.45 9.77
N ARG A 177 8.40 11.69 9.36
CA ARG A 177 7.56 12.78 9.89
C ARG A 177 7.20 12.56 11.35
N LEU A 178 6.83 11.35 11.77
CA LEU A 178 6.57 11.03 13.18
C LEU A 178 7.80 11.31 14.04
N ALA A 179 9.00 10.92 13.57
CA ALA A 179 10.25 11.23 14.26
C ALA A 179 10.55 12.74 14.33
N ALA A 180 10.16 13.50 13.30
CA ALA A 180 10.25 14.96 13.32
C ALA A 180 9.25 15.59 14.30
N VAL A 181 8.00 15.12 14.32
CA VAL A 181 6.94 15.60 15.23
C VAL A 181 7.34 15.32 16.67
N ALA A 182 7.75 14.09 17.00
CA ALA A 182 8.19 13.71 18.35
C ALA A 182 9.33 14.63 18.88
N ARG A 183 10.25 15.03 18.00
CA ARG A 183 11.34 15.96 18.30
C ARG A 183 10.95 17.44 18.30
N GLY A 184 9.71 17.78 17.95
CA GLY A 184 9.22 19.16 17.88
C GLY A 184 9.73 19.93 16.67
N LYS A 185 10.18 19.24 15.61
CA LYS A 185 10.80 19.86 14.42
C LYS A 185 9.90 19.84 13.18
N ASP A 186 8.75 19.17 13.26
CA ASP A 186 7.88 19.02 12.10
C ASP A 186 7.01 20.27 11.86
N PRO A 187 6.87 20.73 10.61
CA PRO A 187 6.00 21.85 10.27
C PRO A 187 4.54 21.66 10.67
N TRP A 188 4.06 20.43 10.88
CA TRP A 188 2.69 20.18 11.33
C TRP A 188 2.38 20.84 12.69
N LEU A 189 3.38 20.98 13.56
CA LEU A 189 3.23 21.59 14.89
C LEU A 189 3.17 23.12 14.89
N SER A 190 3.57 23.78 13.79
CA SER A 190 3.63 25.24 13.69
C SER A 190 3.04 25.80 12.39
N GLY A 191 2.51 24.93 11.54
CA GLY A 191 1.99 25.25 10.22
C GLY A 191 0.47 25.37 10.18
N PRO A 192 -0.15 25.19 9.00
CA PRO A 192 -1.59 25.38 8.81
C PRO A 192 -2.46 24.51 9.74
N ALA A 193 -2.04 23.28 10.03
CA ALA A 193 -2.77 22.39 10.94
C ALA A 193 -2.78 22.92 12.38
N ALA A 194 -1.67 23.49 12.86
CA ALA A 194 -1.60 24.13 14.17
C ALA A 194 -2.36 25.47 14.22
N ALA A 195 -2.62 26.09 13.08
CA ALA A 195 -3.44 27.30 12.94
C ALA A 195 -4.95 27.01 12.82
N ASP A 196 -5.35 25.74 12.69
CA ASP A 196 -6.76 25.34 12.60
C ASP A 196 -7.47 25.57 13.95
N PRO A 197 -8.50 26.44 14.01
CA PRO A 197 -9.21 26.73 15.25
C PRO A 197 -9.85 25.51 15.91
N GLN A 198 -10.23 24.48 15.14
CA GLN A 198 -10.79 23.25 15.69
C GLN A 198 -9.69 22.44 16.39
N ILE A 199 -8.52 22.30 15.77
CA ILE A 199 -7.38 21.60 16.37
C ILE A 199 -6.89 22.34 17.61
N GLN A 200 -6.81 23.67 17.58
CA GLN A 200 -6.39 24.48 18.73
C GLN A 200 -7.31 24.32 19.95
N ARG A 201 -8.61 24.12 19.75
CA ARG A 201 -9.56 23.85 20.84
C ARG A 201 -9.39 22.46 21.44
N GLU A 202 -9.02 21.49 20.62
CA GLU A 202 -8.82 20.12 21.07
C GLU A 202 -7.44 19.89 21.70
N VAL A 203 -6.38 20.49 21.16
CA VAL A 203 -5.01 20.28 21.66
C VAL A 203 -4.69 21.30 22.76
N GLY A 204 -4.91 20.90 24.01
CA GLY A 204 -4.57 21.71 25.18
C GLY A 204 -3.06 21.80 25.43
N ASN A 205 -2.31 20.75 25.06
CA ASN A 205 -0.86 20.71 25.21
C ASN A 205 -0.19 19.98 24.03
N TRP A 206 0.59 20.73 23.24
CA TRP A 206 1.33 20.19 22.10
C TRP A 206 2.38 19.13 22.48
N ALA A 207 2.84 19.08 23.74
CA ALA A 207 3.67 17.98 24.21
C ALA A 207 2.96 16.62 24.12
N GLY A 208 1.63 16.58 24.29
CA GLY A 208 0.84 15.36 24.12
C GLY A 208 0.84 14.85 22.69
N VAL A 209 0.73 15.75 21.70
CA VAL A 209 0.85 15.38 20.27
C VAL A 209 2.23 14.78 19.99
N ARG A 210 3.29 15.39 20.54
CA ARG A 210 4.65 14.89 20.36
C ARG A 210 4.83 13.50 20.98
N GLN A 211 4.26 13.29 22.17
CA GLN A 211 4.29 11.99 22.83
C GLN A 211 3.49 10.94 22.04
N PHE A 212 2.30 11.28 21.56
CA PHE A 212 1.50 10.42 20.68
C PHE A 212 2.30 9.92 19.48
N CYS A 213 2.99 10.83 18.79
CA CYS A 213 3.81 10.48 17.63
C CYS A 213 5.03 9.62 18.00
N ALA A 214 5.63 9.84 19.19
CA ALA A 214 6.72 9.02 19.68
C ALA A 214 6.25 7.58 19.98
N GLU A 215 5.10 7.42 20.64
CA GLU A 215 4.49 6.12 20.91
C GLU A 215 4.09 5.41 19.62
N TRP A 216 3.47 6.12 18.67
CA TRP A 216 3.11 5.56 17.37
C TRP A 216 4.35 5.07 16.61
N LEU A 217 5.44 5.85 16.59
CA LEU A 217 6.69 5.45 15.96
C LEU A 217 7.32 4.23 16.64
N ALA A 218 7.31 4.18 17.98
CA ALA A 218 7.85 3.05 18.74
C ALA A 218 7.05 1.75 18.47
N LEU A 219 5.73 1.86 18.35
CA LEU A 219 4.86 0.75 17.98
C LEU A 219 5.13 0.25 16.56
N LEU A 220 5.31 1.16 15.59
CA LEU A 220 5.70 0.78 14.23
C LEU A 220 7.01 -0.02 14.22
N ALA A 221 8.03 0.44 14.96
CA ALA A 221 9.31 -0.27 15.04
C ALA A 221 9.16 -1.66 15.69
N ARG A 222 8.33 -1.78 16.74
CA ARG A 222 8.04 -3.07 17.39
C ARG A 222 7.34 -4.05 16.44
N GLU A 223 6.41 -3.55 15.63
CA GLU A 223 5.71 -4.36 14.62
C GLU A 223 6.67 -4.85 13.53
N GLU A 224 7.61 -4.01 13.08
CA GLU A 224 8.67 -4.41 12.14
C GLU A 224 9.57 -5.51 12.71
N GLU A 225 9.98 -5.38 13.98
CA GLU A 225 10.78 -6.41 14.67
C GLU A 225 10.01 -7.74 14.81
N ARG A 226 8.71 -7.66 15.13
CA ARG A 226 7.83 -8.83 15.23
C ARG A 226 7.77 -9.57 13.89
N ASP A 227 7.53 -8.84 12.81
CA ASP A 227 7.40 -9.42 11.46
C ASP A 227 8.73 -10.00 10.96
N ALA A 228 9.85 -9.30 11.19
CA ALA A 228 11.18 -9.82 10.88
C ALA A 228 11.47 -11.11 11.65
N GLY A 229 11.07 -11.18 12.93
CA GLY A 229 11.18 -12.37 13.76
C GLY A 229 10.34 -13.54 13.24
N LEU A 230 9.10 -13.30 12.80
CA LEU A 230 8.23 -14.30 12.20
C LEU A 230 8.78 -14.82 10.87
N ALA A 231 9.25 -13.92 10.00
CA ALA A 231 9.85 -14.26 8.72
C ALA A 231 11.10 -15.13 8.90
N ARG A 232 11.98 -14.79 9.87
CA ARG A 232 13.16 -15.59 10.18
C ARG A 232 12.80 -17.01 10.62
N ARG A 233 11.82 -17.16 11.52
CA ARG A 233 11.33 -18.48 11.98
C ARG A 233 10.72 -19.29 10.84
N ALA A 234 9.98 -18.66 9.94
CA ALA A 234 9.41 -19.32 8.77
C ALA A 234 10.52 -19.83 7.82
N ALA A 235 11.56 -19.03 7.58
CA ALA A 235 12.71 -19.41 6.76
C ALA A 235 13.50 -20.58 7.38
N GLU A 236 13.75 -20.54 8.69
CA GLU A 236 14.40 -21.63 9.44
C GLU A 236 13.59 -22.94 9.33
N ALA A 237 12.27 -22.87 9.50
CA ALA A 237 11.39 -24.03 9.37
C ALA A 237 11.38 -24.59 7.93
N ALA A 238 11.39 -23.74 6.92
CA ALA A 238 11.47 -24.16 5.52
C ALA A 238 12.81 -24.84 5.20
N ALA A 239 13.92 -24.28 5.69
CA ALA A 239 15.26 -24.86 5.54
C ALA A 239 15.36 -26.24 6.23
N ALA A 240 14.83 -26.37 7.44
CA ALA A 240 14.80 -27.64 8.16
C ALA A 240 14.00 -28.72 7.41
N ARG A 241 12.85 -28.36 6.83
CA ARG A 241 12.04 -29.27 5.98
C ARG A 241 12.79 -29.70 4.72
N ALA A 242 13.50 -28.77 4.08
CA ALA A 242 14.30 -29.08 2.89
C ALA A 242 15.47 -30.04 3.22
N ALA A 243 16.16 -29.81 4.34
CA ALA A 243 17.24 -30.68 4.81
C ALA A 243 16.74 -32.10 5.14
N LEU A 244 15.59 -32.22 5.81
CA LEU A 244 14.99 -33.53 6.11
C LEU A 244 14.65 -34.29 4.82
N LYS A 245 14.07 -33.60 3.82
CA LYS A 245 13.72 -34.19 2.52
C LYS A 245 14.95 -34.61 1.70
N ALA A 246 16.06 -33.90 1.86
CA ALA A 246 17.32 -34.26 1.22
C ALA A 246 17.98 -35.47 1.89
N ALA A 247 17.89 -35.57 3.23
CA ALA A 247 18.43 -36.70 3.98
C ALA A 247 17.60 -37.99 3.82
N SER A 248 16.33 -37.89 3.40
CA SER A 248 15.46 -39.04 3.13
C SER A 248 15.54 -39.58 1.68
N ARG A 249 16.52 -39.13 0.89
CA ARG A 249 16.80 -39.59 -0.48
C ARG A 249 18.14 -40.29 -0.53
#